data_AF-A0AAP8N6Z8-F1
#
_entry.id   AF-A0AAP8N6Z8-F1
#
_cell.length_a   1.000
_cell.length_b   1.000
_cell.length_c   1.000
_cell.angle_alpha   90.00
_cell.angle_beta   90.00
_cell.angle_gamma   90.00
#
_symmetry.space_group_name_H-M   'P 1'
#
loop_
_entity.id
_entity.type
_entity.pdbx_description
1 polymer ?
#
loop_
_entity_poly.entity_id
_entity_poly.type
_entity_poly.pdbx_seq_one_letter_code
_entity_poly.pdbx_strand_id
1 'polypeptide(L)'
;QVLQVKGDLLLIGDVNPGGTVIAGGNIFIMGALRGTAHAGFNGNKEAVIAASIMKPMQLRICSIMNRAPDHYGEEGNEMECAY
;
A
#
# COMPACT_ATOMS: atom_id res chain seq x y z
N GLN A 1 -7.90 8.97 -8.05
CA GLN A 1 -9.07 8.19 -7.62
C GLN A 1 -8.85 7.73 -6.18
N VAL A 2 -9.89 7.67 -5.36
CA VAL A 2 -9.83 7.22 -3.96
C VAL A 2 -10.71 5.98 -3.79
N LEU A 3 -10.15 4.90 -3.27
CA LEU A 3 -10.88 3.68 -2.89
C LEU A 3 -10.77 3.49 -1.37
N GLN A 4 -11.91 3.29 -0.72
CA GLN A 4 -11.97 3.09 0.73
C GLN A 4 -12.80 1.86 1.09
N VAL A 5 -12.27 1.00 1.96
CA VAL A 5 -12.95 -0.21 2.46
C VAL A 5 -12.87 -0.32 3.99
N LYS A 6 -13.90 -0.86 4.64
CA LYS A 6 -13.94 -0.96 6.12
C LYS A 6 -13.06 -2.08 6.70
N GLY A 7 -12.81 -3.14 5.94
CA GLY A 7 -12.02 -4.30 6.35
C GLY A 7 -10.62 -4.30 5.72
N ASP A 8 -10.13 -5.48 5.40
CA ASP A 8 -8.91 -5.68 4.62
C ASP A 8 -9.15 -5.40 3.12
N LEU A 9 -8.10 -4.98 2.41
CA LEU A 9 -8.11 -4.75 0.97
C LEU A 9 -7.10 -5.66 0.27
N LEU A 10 -7.57 -6.47 -0.68
CA LEU A 10 -6.72 -7.10 -1.70
C LEU A 10 -6.96 -6.38 -3.03
N LEU A 11 -5.90 -5.81 -3.59
CA LEU A 11 -5.91 -5.18 -4.91
C LEU A 11 -5.05 -6.01 -5.87
N ILE A 12 -5.63 -6.43 -6.99
CA ILE A 12 -4.90 -7.03 -8.10
C ILE A 12 -4.65 -5.94 -9.13
N GLY A 13 -3.40 -5.51 -9.24
CA GLY A 13 -2.97 -4.39 -10.08
C GLY A 13 -2.27 -3.27 -9.32
N ASP A 14 -2.09 -2.14 -9.99
CA ASP A 14 -1.23 -1.04 -9.52
C ASP A 14 -2.02 0.08 -8.83
N VAL A 15 -1.41 0.70 -7.83
CA VAL A 15 -1.81 2.02 -7.33
C VAL A 15 -0.85 3.05 -7.91
N ASN A 16 -1.26 3.69 -8.99
CA ASN A 16 -0.43 4.69 -9.67
C ASN A 16 -0.39 6.04 -8.92
N PRO A 17 0.56 6.95 -9.27
CA PRO A 17 0.63 8.28 -8.67
C PRO A 17 -0.72 9.01 -8.71
N GLY A 18 -1.07 9.70 -7.63
CA GLY A 18 -2.40 10.33 -7.45
C GLY A 18 -3.55 9.36 -7.14
N GLY A 19 -3.30 8.05 -7.13
CA GLY A 19 -4.19 7.03 -6.60
C GLY A 19 -4.04 6.89 -5.08
N THR A 20 -5.16 6.67 -4.40
CA THR A 20 -5.20 6.47 -2.95
C THR A 20 -6.07 5.27 -2.59
N VAL A 21 -5.51 4.35 -1.80
CA VAL A 21 -6.24 3.22 -1.22
C VAL A 21 -6.27 3.32 0.30
N ILE A 22 -7.44 3.09 0.90
CA ILE A 22 -7.68 3.25 2.33
C ILE A 22 -8.42 2.01 2.85
N ALA A 23 -7.88 1.36 3.89
CA ALA A 23 -8.46 0.16 4.48
C ALA A 23 -8.51 0.25 6.01
N GLY A 24 -9.61 -0.23 6.60
CA GLY A 24 -9.76 -0.29 8.05
C GLY A 24 -8.89 -1.36 8.69
N GLY A 25 -8.56 -2.41 7.93
CA GLY A 25 -7.58 -3.44 8.26
C GLY A 25 -6.31 -3.30 7.41
N ASN A 26 -5.84 -4.42 6.88
CA ASN A 26 -4.63 -4.57 6.08
C ASN A 26 -4.83 -4.20 4.61
N ILE A 27 -3.74 -3.92 3.91
CA ILE A 27 -3.72 -3.68 2.46
C ILE A 27 -2.70 -4.61 1.81
N PHE A 28 -3.14 -5.37 0.81
CA PHE A 28 -2.31 -6.24 -0.02
C PHE A 28 -2.46 -5.80 -1.48
N ILE A 29 -1.37 -5.41 -2.11
CA ILE A 29 -1.34 -4.96 -3.51
C ILE A 29 -0.50 -5.96 -4.31
N MET A 30 -1.16 -6.76 -5.13
CA MET A 30 -0.50 -7.64 -6.10
C MET A 30 -0.16 -6.83 -7.35
N GLY A 31 0.81 -5.93 -7.20
CA GLY A 31 1.24 -4.96 -8.19
C GLY A 31 2.12 -3.87 -7.58
N ALA A 32 2.28 -2.76 -8.31
CA ALA A 32 3.09 -1.64 -7.87
C ALA A 32 2.29 -0.62 -7.06
N LEU A 33 2.74 -0.34 -5.84
CA LEU A 33 2.28 0.80 -5.06
C LEU A 33 3.18 2.00 -5.36
N ARG A 34 2.71 2.90 -6.23
CA ARG A 34 3.32 4.20 -6.58
C ARG A 34 2.56 5.41 -6.02
N GLY A 35 1.32 5.23 -5.59
CA GLY A 35 0.47 6.26 -5.00
C GLY A 35 0.51 6.29 -3.46
N THR A 36 -0.66 6.45 -2.84
CA THR A 36 -0.82 6.49 -1.38
C THR A 36 -1.58 5.27 -0.86
N ALA A 37 -1.12 4.69 0.24
CA ALA A 37 -1.85 3.65 0.97
C ALA A 37 -2.03 4.01 2.45
N HIS A 38 -3.26 3.86 2.96
CA HIS A 38 -3.59 4.08 4.37
C HIS A 38 -4.31 2.86 4.95
N ALA A 39 -3.59 2.02 5.70
CA ALA A 39 -4.12 0.88 6.42
C ALA A 39 -4.48 1.24 7.87
N GLY A 40 -5.36 0.45 8.48
CA GLY A 40 -5.71 0.61 9.88
C GLY A 40 -6.39 1.92 10.24
N PHE A 41 -7.11 2.58 9.32
CA PHE A 41 -7.66 3.93 9.58
C PHE A 41 -8.66 3.97 10.76
N ASN A 42 -9.23 2.82 11.13
CA ASN A 42 -10.12 2.66 12.29
C ASN A 42 -9.36 2.45 13.62
N GLY A 43 -8.07 2.78 13.68
CA GLY A 43 -7.28 2.70 14.92
C GLY A 43 -6.43 1.44 15.05
N ASN A 44 -6.35 0.60 14.01
CA ASN A 44 -5.49 -0.57 14.02
C ASN A 44 -4.03 -0.19 13.72
N LYS A 45 -3.20 -0.11 14.77
CA LYS A 45 -1.77 0.21 14.66
C LYS A 45 -0.92 -0.95 14.15
N GLU A 46 -1.45 -2.17 14.21
CA GLU A 46 -0.79 -3.40 13.77
C GLU A 46 -1.14 -3.76 12.31
N ALA A 47 -1.85 -2.87 11.61
CA ALA A 47 -2.24 -3.12 10.23
C ALA A 47 -1.01 -3.13 9.30
N VAL A 48 -1.02 -4.04 8.33
CA VAL A 48 0.08 -4.23 7.39
C VAL A 48 -0.27 -3.69 6.01
N ILE A 49 0.73 -3.12 5.34
CA ILE A 49 0.67 -2.78 3.91
C ILE A 49 1.73 -3.61 3.20
N ALA A 50 1.32 -4.45 2.27
CA ALA A 50 2.22 -5.23 1.40
C ALA A 50 1.95 -4.88 -0.06
N ALA A 51 3.02 -4.77 -0.85
CA ALA A 51 2.95 -4.54 -2.28
C ALA A 51 4.07 -5.33 -2.99
N SER A 52 3.80 -5.82 -4.21
CA SER A 52 4.83 -6.47 -5.03
C SER A 52 6.00 -5.53 -5.31
N ILE A 53 5.69 -4.27 -5.65
CA ILE A 53 6.68 -3.21 -5.82
C ILE A 53 6.32 -2.06 -4.88
N MET A 54 7.17 -1.80 -3.90
CA MET A 54 6.97 -0.78 -2.87
C MET A 54 7.67 0.53 -3.24
N LYS A 55 7.01 1.38 -4.04
CA LYS A 55 7.47 2.75 -4.38
C LYS A 55 6.45 3.86 -4.02
N PRO A 56 5.83 3.83 -2.82
CA PRO A 56 4.72 4.71 -2.47
C PRO A 56 5.15 6.17 -2.41
N MET A 57 4.27 7.10 -2.82
CA MET A 57 4.40 8.51 -2.44
C MET A 57 4.19 8.70 -0.93
N GLN A 58 3.27 7.93 -0.34
CA GLN A 58 2.96 8.00 1.08
C GLN A 58 2.43 6.66 1.60
N LEU A 59 2.91 6.25 2.77
CA LEU A 59 2.37 5.15 3.55
C LEU A 59 1.79 5.69 4.86
N ARG A 60 0.66 5.13 5.28
CA ARG A 60 0.08 5.43 6.59
C ARG A 60 -0.48 4.17 7.22
N ILE A 61 -0.15 3.94 8.49
CA ILE A 61 -0.74 2.90 9.32
C ILE A 61 -1.33 3.59 10.55
N CYS A 62 -2.63 3.45 10.76
CA CYS A 62 -3.36 4.19 11.79
C CYS A 62 -3.10 5.71 11.69
N SER A 63 -2.49 6.30 12.71
CA SER A 63 -2.15 7.72 12.79
C SER A 63 -0.69 8.01 12.43
N ILE A 64 0.10 6.97 12.14
CA ILE A 64 1.53 7.08 11.82
C ILE A 64 1.66 7.20 10.30
N MET A 65 2.31 8.26 9.85
CA MET A 65 2.60 8.50 8.44
C MET A 65 4.10 8.32 8.20
N ASN A 66 4.43 7.57 7.15
CA ASN A 66 5.77 7.50 6.61
C ASN A 66 5.78 8.04 5.17
N ARG A 67 6.78 8.83 4.83
CA ARG A 67 6.98 9.34 3.47
C ARG A 67 7.96 8.43 2.74
N ALA A 68 7.84 8.40 1.42
CA ALA A 68 8.80 7.72 0.56
C ALA A 68 10.25 8.11 0.96
N PRO A 69 11.19 7.17 1.09
CA PRO A 69 12.60 7.52 1.11
C PRO A 69 13.00 8.21 -0.21
N ASP A 70 13.98 9.10 -0.15
CA ASP A 70 14.44 9.89 -1.31
C ASP A 70 15.04 9.01 -2.44
N HIS A 71 15.39 7.76 -2.13
CA HIS A 71 15.91 6.80 -3.09
C HIS A 71 15.38 5.39 -2.81
N TYR A 72 14.84 4.73 -3.84
CA TYR A 72 14.57 3.29 -3.82
C TYR A 72 15.75 2.62 -4.52
N GLY A 73 16.43 1.68 -3.84
CA GLY A 73 17.47 0.88 -4.47
C GLY A 73 16.95 0.15 -5.71
N GLU A 74 17.82 -0.09 -6.69
CA GLU A 74 17.53 -0.95 -7.84
C GLU A 74 17.54 -2.42 -7.40
N GLU A 75 16.64 -2.80 -6.52
CA GLU A 75 16.42 -4.21 -6.15
C GLU A 75 15.21 -4.75 -6.90
N GLY A 76 15.46 -5.77 -7.72
CA GLY A 76 14.45 -6.57 -8.38
C GLY A 76 13.67 -7.40 -7.38
N ASN A 77 12.70 -6.78 -6.71
CA ASN A 77 11.72 -7.49 -5.91
C ASN A 77 10.52 -7.83 -6.80
N GLU A 78 10.67 -8.90 -7.59
CA GLU A 78 9.56 -9.47 -8.33
C GLU A 78 8.76 -10.37 -7.40
N MET A 79 7.51 -9.99 -7.14
CA MET A 79 6.58 -10.90 -6.51
C MET A 79 6.18 -11.96 -7.54
N GLU A 80 6.69 -13.17 -7.40
CA GLU A 80 6.29 -14.29 -8.24
C GLU A 80 4.93 -14.85 -7.77
N CYS A 81 4.07 -15.19 -8.73
CA CYS A 81 2.78 -15.81 -8.46
C CYS A 81 2.60 -16.97 -9.43
N ALA A 82 2.21 -18.13 -8.91
CA ALA A 82 1.76 -19.28 -9.67
C ALA A 82 0.31 -19.62 -9.26
N TYR A 83 -0.46 -20.20 -10.19
CA TYR A 83 -1.87 -20.55 -10.01
C TYR A 83 -2.07 -22.07 -10.01
#